data_AF-A0A1V3R2Y4-F1
#
_entry.id   AF-A0A1V3R2Y4-F1
#
_cell.length_a   1.000
_cell.length_b   1.000
_cell.length_c   1.000
_cell.angle_alpha   90.00
_cell.angle_beta   90.00
_cell.angle_gamma   90.00
#
_symmetry.space_group_name_H-M   'P 1'
#
loop_
_entity.id
_entity.type
_entity.pdbx_description
1 polymer ?
#
loop_
_entity_poly.entity_id
_entity_poly.type
_entity_poly.pdbx_seq_one_letter_code
_entity_poly.pdbx_strand_id
1 'polypeptide(L)'
;MRKKYLLIVLFLCFYKNYGQEPIQEAYVSKTHVLVEDDEWNEVNYSSMVDIFSNRQGQLKIANAEFLTELSGGKAKMLDKSAYITAVLDSQVLTKSKTEKNGLLSLTYEGKLVFKTFEGSYAPPVKVTFIVNQADVIGLKIHNNENSKDYALDLTIKD
;
A
#
# COMPACT_ATOMS: atom_id res chain seq x y z
N MET A 1 -51.08 -0.79 4.25
CA MET A 1 -49.96 0.10 3.85
C MET A 1 -48.56 -0.39 4.28
N ARG A 2 -48.39 -1.39 5.17
CA ARG A 2 -47.08 -1.79 5.72
C ARG A 2 -46.06 -2.43 4.74
N LYS A 3 -46.48 -2.96 3.58
CA LYS A 3 -45.58 -3.69 2.64
C LYS A 3 -44.80 -2.80 1.65
N LYS A 4 -45.24 -1.55 1.43
CA LYS A 4 -44.57 -0.64 0.46
C LYS A 4 -43.25 -0.07 0.99
N TYR A 5 -43.15 0.13 2.30
CA TYR A 5 -41.93 0.63 2.95
C TYR A 5 -40.79 -0.40 2.90
N LEU A 6 -41.11 -1.69 2.89
CA LEU A 6 -40.11 -2.77 2.81
C LEU A 6 -39.40 -2.79 1.46
N LEU A 7 -40.12 -2.48 0.37
CA LEU A 7 -39.55 -2.35 -0.97
C LEU A 7 -38.60 -1.14 -1.08
N ILE A 8 -38.92 -0.04 -0.41
CA ILE A 8 -38.06 1.16 -0.35
C ILE A 8 -36.77 0.85 0.42
N VAL A 9 -36.86 0.15 1.55
CA VAL A 9 -35.69 -0.29 2.33
C VAL A 9 -34.84 -1.26 1.52
N LEU A 10 -35.46 -2.21 0.80
CA LEU A 10 -34.74 -3.16 -0.05
C LEU A 10 -34.02 -2.45 -1.22
N PHE A 11 -34.65 -1.46 -1.85
CA PHE A 11 -34.02 -0.65 -2.90
C PHE A 11 -32.82 0.15 -2.37
N LEU A 12 -32.91 0.71 -1.16
CA LEU A 12 -31.79 1.42 -0.51
C LEU A 12 -30.59 0.50 -0.22
N CYS A 13 -30.81 -0.82 -0.01
CA CYS A 13 -29.72 -1.78 0.16
C CYS A 13 -28.94 -2.04 -1.15
N PHE A 14 -29.57 -1.93 -2.33
CA PHE A 14 -28.89 -2.13 -3.62
C PHE A 14 -28.03 -0.94 -4.07
N TYR A 15 -28.27 0.27 -3.54
CA TYR A 15 -27.48 1.46 -3.89
C TYR A 15 -26.05 1.46 -3.33
N LYS A 16 -25.73 0.62 -2.32
CA LYS A 16 -24.49 0.74 -1.56
C LYS A 16 -23.26 0.00 -2.11
N ASN A 17 -23.35 -0.75 -3.21
CA ASN A 17 -22.22 -1.57 -3.67
C ASN A 17 -21.45 -1.03 -4.89
N TYR A 18 -21.79 0.16 -5.43
CA TYR A 18 -21.08 0.76 -6.57
C TYR A 18 -19.96 1.74 -6.21
N GLY A 19 -19.68 1.93 -4.91
CA GLY A 19 -18.72 2.94 -4.43
C GLY A 19 -17.33 2.41 -4.06
N GLN A 20 -17.13 1.08 -4.03
CA GLN A 20 -15.81 0.53 -3.74
C GLN A 20 -14.99 0.50 -5.02
N GLU A 21 -13.95 1.34 -5.04
CA GLU A 21 -12.99 1.35 -6.13
C GLU A 21 -12.24 0.02 -6.15
N PRO A 22 -12.13 -0.65 -7.33
CA PRO A 22 -11.51 -1.95 -7.42
C PRO A 22 -10.07 -1.91 -6.91
N ILE A 23 -9.66 -2.98 -6.24
CA ILE A 23 -8.28 -3.17 -5.84
C ILE A 23 -7.52 -3.64 -7.08
N GLN A 24 -6.50 -2.89 -7.47
CA GLN A 24 -5.58 -3.24 -8.54
C GLN A 24 -4.52 -4.20 -7.98
N GLU A 25 -4.32 -5.31 -8.67
CA GLU A 25 -3.21 -6.23 -8.41
C GLU A 25 -2.03 -5.88 -9.30
N ALA A 26 -0.85 -5.79 -8.71
CA ALA A 26 0.39 -5.49 -9.40
C ALA A 26 1.54 -6.24 -8.74
N TYR A 27 2.68 -6.24 -9.40
CA TYR A 27 3.94 -6.67 -8.82
C TYR A 27 5.01 -5.60 -9.01
N VAL A 28 6.01 -5.61 -8.14
CA VAL A 28 7.14 -4.69 -8.25
C VAL A 28 8.08 -5.18 -9.35
N SER A 29 8.31 -4.34 -10.35
CA SER A 29 9.28 -4.59 -11.43
C SER A 29 10.67 -4.11 -11.05
N LYS A 30 10.77 -3.00 -10.32
CA LYS A 30 12.03 -2.45 -9.80
C LYS A 30 11.83 -1.86 -8.42
N THR A 31 12.81 -2.08 -7.55
CA THR A 31 12.88 -1.44 -6.24
C THR A 31 14.13 -0.58 -6.16
N HIS A 32 13.93 0.69 -5.83
CA HIS A 32 15.02 1.61 -5.51
C HIS A 32 14.94 1.98 -4.03
N VAL A 33 16.06 1.91 -3.33
CA VAL A 33 16.17 2.27 -1.91
C VAL A 33 17.14 3.42 -1.78
N LEU A 34 16.72 4.47 -1.08
CA LEU A 34 17.60 5.56 -0.68
C LEU A 34 18.28 5.18 0.63
N VAL A 35 19.61 5.12 0.61
CA VAL A 35 20.46 4.91 1.79
C VAL A 35 21.09 6.25 2.18
N GLU A 36 21.65 6.34 3.38
CA GLU A 36 22.16 7.54 4.06
C GLU A 36 23.07 8.47 3.23
N ASP A 37 23.66 8.00 2.12
CA ASP A 37 24.52 8.78 1.22
C ASP A 37 23.78 9.48 0.05
N ASP A 38 22.45 9.66 0.13
CA ASP A 38 21.60 10.28 -0.90
C ASP A 38 21.60 9.59 -2.29
N GLU A 39 22.19 8.39 -2.39
CA GLU A 39 22.21 7.59 -3.62
C GLU A 39 21.10 6.53 -3.65
N TRP A 40 20.35 6.51 -4.76
CA TRP A 40 19.33 5.49 -5.03
C TRP A 40 19.99 4.20 -5.51
N ASN A 41 19.82 3.13 -4.74
CA ASN A 41 20.35 1.81 -5.06
C ASN A 41 19.22 0.91 -5.55
N GLU A 42 19.42 0.22 -6.68
CA GLU A 42 18.48 -0.79 -7.17
C GLU A 42 18.68 -2.09 -6.39
N VAL A 43 17.59 -2.60 -5.81
CA VAL A 43 17.57 -3.83 -5.00
C VAL A 43 16.65 -4.84 -5.67
N ASN A 44 17.12 -6.08 -5.76
CA ASN A 44 16.35 -7.20 -6.29
C ASN A 44 16.06 -8.20 -5.18
N TYR A 45 14.81 -8.64 -5.10
CA TYR A 45 14.36 -9.64 -4.14
C TYR A 45 14.31 -11.03 -4.79
N SER A 46 14.55 -12.06 -3.98
CA SER A 46 14.53 -13.47 -4.42
C SER A 46 13.15 -13.93 -4.90
N SER A 47 12.09 -13.27 -4.43
CA SER A 47 10.70 -13.56 -4.74
C SER A 47 9.97 -12.30 -5.16
N MET A 48 8.94 -12.47 -5.98
CA MET A 48 8.08 -11.40 -6.47
C MET A 48 7.44 -10.65 -5.31
N VAL A 49 7.42 -9.32 -5.39
CA VAL A 49 6.72 -8.47 -4.42
C VAL A 49 5.35 -8.14 -4.96
N ASP A 50 4.32 -8.75 -4.39
CA ASP A 50 2.94 -8.51 -4.79
C ASP A 50 2.37 -7.29 -4.09
N ILE A 51 1.69 -6.44 -4.85
CA ILE A 51 1.09 -5.19 -4.43
C ILE A 51 -0.40 -5.22 -4.78
N PHE A 52 -1.24 -4.95 -3.80
CA PHE A 52 -2.67 -4.78 -3.94
C PHE A 52 -2.99 -3.36 -3.53
N SER A 53 -3.42 -2.51 -4.46
CA SER A 53 -3.57 -1.08 -4.18
C SER A 53 -4.71 -0.41 -4.93
N ASN A 54 -5.14 0.76 -4.46
CA ASN A 54 -6.04 1.62 -5.23
C ASN A 54 -5.77 3.10 -4.94
N ARG A 55 -6.43 3.98 -5.69
CA ARG A 55 -6.30 5.44 -5.55
C ARG A 55 -6.90 6.00 -4.27
N GLN A 56 -7.62 5.19 -3.49
CA GLN A 56 -8.18 5.57 -2.18
C GLN A 56 -7.21 5.30 -1.02
N GLY A 57 -5.97 4.91 -1.33
CA GLY A 57 -4.94 4.66 -0.33
C GLY A 57 -5.05 3.28 0.32
N GLN A 58 -5.85 2.36 -0.22
CA GLN A 58 -5.74 0.97 0.19
C GLN A 58 -4.41 0.42 -0.35
N LEU A 59 -3.65 -0.24 0.53
CA LEU A 59 -2.40 -0.88 0.17
C LEU A 59 -2.20 -2.14 0.99
N LYS A 60 -1.92 -3.23 0.30
CA LYS A 60 -1.40 -4.47 0.88
C LYS A 60 -0.18 -4.91 0.08
N ILE A 61 0.86 -5.28 0.80
CA ILE A 61 2.14 -5.74 0.26
C ILE A 61 2.34 -7.17 0.73
N ALA A 62 2.74 -8.07 -0.16
CA ALA A 62 3.04 -9.46 0.17
C ALA A 62 4.42 -9.86 -0.36
N ASN A 63 5.39 -9.92 0.55
CA ASN A 63 6.73 -10.45 0.32
C ASN A 63 7.53 -10.47 1.64
N ALA A 64 8.06 -11.61 2.05
CA ALA A 64 8.76 -11.72 3.33
C ALA A 64 10.10 -10.96 3.39
N GLU A 65 10.85 -10.98 2.29
CA GLU A 65 12.19 -10.37 2.21
C GLU A 65 12.09 -8.85 2.23
N PHE A 66 11.30 -8.28 1.32
CA PHE A 66 11.03 -6.85 1.24
C PHE A 66 10.44 -6.31 2.54
N LEU A 67 9.44 -6.98 3.12
CA LEU A 67 8.83 -6.52 4.37
C LEU A 67 9.82 -6.57 5.54
N THR A 68 10.77 -7.51 5.51
CA THR A 68 11.82 -7.55 6.52
C THR A 68 12.70 -6.31 6.44
N GLU A 69 13.14 -5.94 5.24
CA GLU A 69 13.95 -4.73 5.04
C GLU A 69 13.17 -3.45 5.34
N LEU A 70 11.93 -3.37 4.85
CA LEU A 70 11.05 -2.23 5.07
C LEU A 70 10.82 -1.97 6.55
N SER A 71 10.76 -3.02 7.38
CA SER A 71 10.63 -2.91 8.84
C SER A 71 11.92 -2.48 9.56
N GLY A 72 13.06 -2.39 8.85
CA GLY A 72 14.38 -2.20 9.46
C GLY A 72 14.90 -3.43 10.19
N GLY A 73 14.50 -4.64 9.79
CA GLY A 73 14.93 -5.89 10.42
C GLY A 73 14.18 -6.25 11.71
N LYS A 74 13.35 -5.35 12.27
CA LYS A 74 12.46 -5.63 13.41
C LYS A 74 11.51 -6.78 13.12
N ALA A 75 11.20 -7.00 11.84
CA ALA A 75 10.44 -8.15 11.37
C ALA A 75 11.08 -9.52 11.67
N LYS A 76 12.39 -9.60 11.87
CA LYS A 76 13.04 -10.86 12.28
C LYS A 76 13.11 -11.02 13.81
N MET A 77 12.91 -9.93 14.55
CA MET A 77 13.15 -9.87 15.99
C MET A 77 11.92 -10.28 16.82
N LEU A 78 10.70 -10.08 16.31
CA LEU A 78 9.47 -10.57 16.93
C LEU A 78 9.21 -12.03 16.49
N ASP A 79 9.55 -12.97 17.36
CA ASP A 79 9.13 -14.39 17.38
C ASP A 79 9.36 -15.22 16.12
N LYS A 80 10.59 -15.22 15.57
CA LYS A 80 11.03 -16.13 14.48
C LYS A 80 10.05 -16.22 13.28
N SER A 81 9.18 -15.22 13.12
CA SER A 81 8.05 -15.25 12.21
C SER A 81 8.37 -14.34 11.04
N ALA A 82 8.48 -14.89 9.83
CA ALA A 82 8.62 -14.07 8.63
C ALA A 82 7.29 -13.36 8.35
N TYR A 83 7.33 -12.04 8.19
CA TYR A 83 6.14 -11.25 7.89
C TYR A 83 5.79 -11.40 6.42
N ILE A 84 4.77 -12.19 6.13
CA ILE A 84 4.40 -12.52 4.74
C ILE A 84 3.62 -11.36 4.10
N THR A 85 2.87 -10.61 4.90
CA THR A 85 2.01 -9.52 4.41
C THR A 85 2.01 -8.31 5.34
N ALA A 86 1.93 -7.12 4.75
CA ALA A 86 1.66 -5.87 5.46
C ALA A 86 0.49 -5.12 4.80
N VAL A 87 -0.33 -4.44 5.61
CA VAL A 87 -1.50 -3.69 5.15
C VAL A 87 -1.44 -2.28 5.70
N LEU A 88 -1.62 -1.27 4.85
CA LEU A 88 -1.76 0.11 5.27
C LEU A 88 -3.15 0.30 5.90
N ASP A 89 -3.17 0.72 7.15
CA ASP A 89 -4.38 0.92 7.94
C ASP A 89 -4.41 2.35 8.52
N SER A 90 -5.61 2.83 8.84
CA SER A 90 -5.86 4.19 9.36
C SER A 90 -5.24 5.30 8.50
N GLN A 91 -5.26 5.11 7.17
CA GLN A 91 -4.65 6.02 6.23
C GLN A 91 -5.48 7.30 6.04
N VAL A 92 -4.78 8.44 5.97
CA VAL A 92 -5.39 9.75 5.70
C VAL A 92 -4.62 10.39 4.54
N LEU A 93 -5.35 10.89 3.55
CA LEU A 93 -4.77 11.65 2.45
C LEU A 93 -4.25 12.99 2.99
N THR A 94 -2.95 13.23 2.89
CA THR A 94 -2.31 14.46 3.38
C THR A 94 -1.88 15.39 2.25
N LYS A 95 -1.61 14.85 1.07
CA LYS A 95 -1.18 15.65 -0.09
C LYS A 95 -1.68 15.03 -1.40
N SER A 96 -2.15 15.89 -2.29
CA SER A 96 -2.46 15.53 -3.67
C SER A 96 -1.80 16.53 -4.61
N LYS A 97 -1.10 16.05 -5.62
CA LYS A 97 -0.39 16.88 -6.59
C LYS A 97 -0.40 16.25 -7.97
N THR A 98 -0.84 17.01 -8.97
CA THR A 98 -0.67 16.65 -10.38
C THR A 98 0.69 17.13 -10.85
N GLU A 99 1.50 16.22 -11.39
CA GLU A 99 2.82 16.50 -11.95
C GLU A 99 2.71 17.00 -13.39
N LYS A 100 3.77 17.66 -13.88
CA LYS A 100 3.80 18.27 -15.22
C LYS A 100 3.63 17.27 -16.37
N ASN A 101 3.94 16.00 -16.13
CA ASN A 101 3.77 14.90 -17.08
C ASN A 101 2.36 14.27 -17.04
N GLY A 102 1.43 14.83 -16.27
CA GLY A 102 0.06 14.34 -16.15
C GLY A 102 -0.14 13.24 -15.10
N LEU A 103 0.91 12.81 -14.41
CA LEU A 103 0.81 11.84 -13.32
C LEU A 103 0.22 12.50 -12.07
N LEU A 104 -0.62 11.75 -11.34
CA LEU A 104 -1.19 12.18 -10.07
C LEU A 104 -0.42 11.52 -8.93
N SER A 105 0.11 12.34 -8.02
CA SER A 105 0.76 11.88 -6.79
C SER A 105 -0.19 12.07 -5.62
N LEU A 106 -0.57 10.96 -4.97
CA LEU A 106 -1.43 10.95 -3.78
C LEU A 106 -0.63 10.44 -2.58
N THR A 107 -0.38 11.31 -1.59
CA THR A 107 0.35 10.94 -0.38
C THR A 107 -0.61 10.69 0.77
N TYR A 108 -0.51 9.50 1.34
CA TYR A 108 -1.23 9.05 2.52
C TYR A 108 -0.27 8.87 3.68
N GLU A 109 -0.69 9.28 4.87
CA GLU A 109 -0.03 8.94 6.13
C GLU A 109 -0.90 7.96 6.90
N GLY A 110 -0.30 6.91 7.47
CA GLY A 110 -1.03 5.86 8.16
C GLY A 110 -0.10 4.92 8.91
N LYS A 111 -0.59 3.74 9.27
CA LYS A 111 0.21 2.70 9.92
C LYS A 111 0.32 1.50 9.00
N LEU A 112 1.54 1.04 8.76
CA LEU A 112 1.75 -0.18 7.98
C LEU A 112 1.69 -1.36 8.95
N VAL A 113 0.57 -2.08 8.97
CA VAL A 113 0.33 -3.18 9.90
C VAL A 113 0.90 -4.47 9.32
N PHE A 114 1.94 -4.97 9.97
CA PHE A 114 2.54 -6.26 9.70
C PHE A 114 1.90 -7.30 10.63
N LYS A 115 1.27 -8.34 10.06
CA LYS A 115 0.62 -9.41 10.83
C LYS A 115 1.60 -10.55 11.12
N THR A 116 1.73 -10.97 12.37
CA THR A 116 2.42 -12.22 12.77
C THR A 116 1.45 -13.22 13.36
N PHE A 117 1.96 -14.42 13.67
CA PHE A 117 1.21 -15.44 14.39
C PHE A 117 0.91 -15.03 15.84
N GLU A 118 1.80 -14.28 16.49
CA GLU A 118 1.76 -13.99 17.93
C GLU A 118 1.42 -12.52 18.25
N GLY A 119 1.34 -11.64 17.24
CA GLY A 119 1.05 -10.23 17.45
C GLY A 119 1.02 -9.39 16.17
N SER A 120 1.14 -8.07 16.35
CA SER A 120 1.21 -7.12 15.24
C SER A 120 2.28 -6.06 15.51
N TYR A 121 2.98 -5.69 14.44
CA TYR A 121 3.90 -4.56 14.42
C TYR A 121 3.34 -3.54 13.43
N ALA A 122 3.27 -2.26 13.82
CA ALA A 122 2.52 -1.26 13.06
C ALA A 122 3.20 0.13 13.06
N PRO A 123 4.37 0.27 12.41
CA PRO A 123 5.07 1.54 12.33
C PRO A 123 4.26 2.58 11.53
N PRO A 124 4.36 3.87 11.89
CA PRO A 124 3.81 4.95 11.09
C PRO A 124 4.62 5.09 9.79
N VAL A 125 3.92 5.21 8.66
CA VAL A 125 4.53 5.35 7.34
C VAL A 125 3.86 6.45 6.54
N LYS A 126 4.60 6.97 5.57
CA LYS A 126 4.09 7.86 4.53
C LYS A 126 4.22 7.16 3.19
N VAL A 127 3.10 6.98 2.50
CA VAL A 127 3.03 6.29 1.21
C VAL A 127 2.53 7.27 0.16
N THR A 128 3.30 7.47 -0.90
CA THR A 128 2.88 8.24 -2.08
C THR A 128 2.59 7.30 -3.24
N PHE A 129 1.35 7.32 -3.71
CA PHE A 129 0.89 6.58 -4.87
C PHE A 129 1.12 7.43 -6.10
N ILE A 130 1.78 6.86 -7.11
CA ILE A 130 1.97 7.46 -8.42
C ILE A 130 0.92 6.85 -9.34
N VAL A 131 -0.03 7.67 -9.76
CA VAL A 131 -1.21 7.26 -10.50
C VAL A 131 -1.16 7.82 -11.92
N ASN A 132 -1.39 6.95 -12.89
CA ASN A 132 -1.63 7.33 -14.27
C ASN A 132 -3.09 7.04 -14.62
N GLN A 133 -3.89 8.09 -14.80
CA GLN A 133 -5.34 7.99 -15.03
C GLN A 133 -6.08 7.22 -13.93
N ALA A 134 -6.32 5.92 -14.15
CA ALA A 134 -6.99 5.02 -13.23
C ALA A 134 -6.01 4.11 -12.47
N ASP A 135 -4.80 3.94 -12.97
CA ASP A 135 -3.90 2.88 -12.54
C ASP A 135 -2.81 3.40 -11.61
N VAL A 136 -2.50 2.64 -10.57
CA VAL A 136 -1.34 2.87 -9.71
C VAL A 136 -0.11 2.25 -10.39
N ILE A 137 0.81 3.07 -10.86
CA ILE A 137 2.00 2.64 -11.60
C ILE A 137 3.29 2.67 -10.77
N GLY A 138 3.24 3.30 -9.59
CA GLY A 138 4.39 3.39 -8.70
C GLY A 138 4.01 3.72 -7.27
N LEU A 139 4.89 3.36 -6.34
CA LEU A 139 4.76 3.68 -4.93
C LEU A 139 6.05 4.28 -4.41
N LYS A 140 5.95 5.27 -3.53
CA LYS A 140 7.05 5.71 -2.68
C LYS A 140 6.67 5.50 -1.23
N ILE A 141 7.48 4.76 -0.49
CA ILE A 141 7.23 4.44 0.91
C ILE A 141 8.35 5.03 1.73
N HIS A 142 8.01 5.94 2.64
CA HIS A 142 8.91 6.44 3.67
C HIS A 142 8.50 5.79 5.00
N ASN A 143 9.40 5.04 5.61
CA ASN A 143 9.18 4.51 6.95
C ASN A 143 9.84 5.43 7.98
N ASN A 144 9.01 6.03 8.83
CA ASN A 144 9.47 7.00 9.82
C ASN A 144 10.40 6.38 10.89
N GLU A 145 10.32 5.07 11.13
CA GLU A 145 11.11 4.43 12.19
C GLU A 145 12.55 4.09 11.77
N ASN A 146 12.79 3.82 10.49
CA ASN A 146 14.13 3.52 9.98
C ASN A 146 14.67 4.62 9.05
N SER A 147 13.88 5.68 8.82
CA SER A 147 14.20 6.82 7.96
C SER A 147 14.64 6.44 6.54
N LYS A 148 14.21 5.27 6.04
CA LYS A 148 14.51 4.81 4.69
C LYS A 148 13.35 5.14 3.74
N ASP A 149 13.73 5.55 2.54
CA ASP A 149 12.82 5.76 1.42
C ASP A 149 12.95 4.61 0.41
N TYR A 150 11.80 4.10 -0.01
CA TYR A 150 11.66 3.07 -1.03
C TYR A 150 10.86 3.66 -2.19
N ALA A 151 11.31 3.46 -3.42
CA ALA A 151 10.56 3.75 -4.64
C ALA A 151 10.37 2.44 -5.40
N LEU A 152 9.11 2.10 -5.67
CA LEU A 152 8.70 0.86 -6.31
C LEU A 152 8.04 1.20 -7.64
N ASP A 153 8.58 0.64 -8.71
CA ASP A 153 7.92 0.66 -10.01
C ASP A 153 7.00 -0.56 -10.10
N LEU A 154 5.74 -0.35 -10.49
CA LEU A 154 4.73 -1.40 -10.52
C LEU A 154 4.44 -1.84 -11.95
N THR A 155 4.24 -3.14 -12.13
CA THR A 155 3.64 -3.72 -13.33
C THR A 155 2.33 -4.37 -12.96
N ILE A 156 1.26 -3.98 -13.64
CA ILE A 156 -0.11 -4.40 -13.38
C ILE A 156 -0.25 -5.86 -13.81
N LYS A 157 -0.96 -6.67 -13.02
CA LYS A 157 -1.36 -8.01 -13.41
C LYS A 157 -2.63 -7.93 -14.25
N ASP A 158 -2.59 -8.54 -15.43
CA ASP A 158 -3.75 -8.65 -16.34
C ASP A 158 -4.83 -9.60 -15.78
#